data_AF-A0AAV7JEL3-F1
#
_entry.id   AF-A0AAV7JEL3-F1
#
_cell.length_a   1.000
_cell.length_b   1.000
_cell.length_c   1.000
_cell.angle_alpha   90.00
_cell.angle_beta   90.00
_cell.angle_gamma   90.00
#
_symmetry.space_group_name_H-M   'P 1'
#
loop_
_entity.id
_entity.type
_entity.pdbx_description
1 polymer ?
#
loop_
_entity_poly.entity_id
_entity_poly.type
_entity_poly.pdbx_seq_one_letter_code
_entity_poly.pdbx_strand_id
1 'polypeptide(L)'
;MKMKMRRSTLYDILGSYERRKTAERKGGSGRTAQKLLELERRRLKQAANNKKRVSDRKLAAKFNVSRSYVGKVLRSQNVKYFKGQKCPDSTLEQQTRQIKCLRSMNRKLYPPNSDVVIILDDES
;
A
#
# COMPACT_ATOMS: atom_id res chain seq x y z
N MET A 1 14.21 23.93 54.78
CA MET A 1 13.30 23.67 53.64
C MET A 1 12.98 22.17 53.60
N LYS A 2 11.75 21.74 53.92
CA LYS A 2 11.36 20.32 53.77
C LYS A 2 10.92 20.08 52.32
N MET A 3 11.62 19.19 51.62
CA MET A 3 11.25 18.77 50.27
C MET A 3 9.88 18.08 50.31
N LYS A 4 8.86 18.65 49.67
CA LYS A 4 7.49 18.08 49.57
C LYS A 4 7.42 16.94 48.54
N MET A 5 8.37 16.01 48.57
CA MET A 5 8.44 14.89 47.62
C MET A 5 8.97 13.64 48.32
N ARG A 6 8.39 12.48 48.00
CA ARG A 6 8.89 11.19 48.50
C ARG A 6 10.28 10.92 47.93
N ARG A 7 11.19 10.38 48.75
CA ARG A 7 12.57 10.05 48.34
C ARG A 7 12.61 9.12 47.11
N SER A 8 11.66 8.19 47.00
CA SER A 8 11.53 7.31 45.84
C SER A 8 11.37 8.09 44.53
N THR A 9 10.50 9.09 44.52
CA THR A 9 10.26 9.94 43.34
C THR A 9 11.51 10.72 42.94
N LEU A 10 12.32 11.17 43.92
CA LEU A 10 13.60 11.83 43.62
C LEU A 10 14.57 10.86 42.90
N TYR A 11 14.71 9.63 43.41
CA TYR A 11 15.57 8.62 42.79
C TYR A 11 15.06 8.20 41.40
N ASP A 12 13.75 8.08 41.21
CA ASP A 12 13.14 7.77 39.92
C ASP A 12 13.43 8.86 38.87
N ILE A 13 13.37 10.14 39.28
CA ILE A 13 13.70 11.29 38.44
C ILE A 13 15.20 11.29 38.10
N LEU A 14 16.07 11.14 39.09
CA LEU A 14 17.52 11.10 38.90
C LEU A 14 17.93 9.96 37.97
N GLY A 15 17.44 8.75 38.20
CA GLY A 15 17.73 7.59 37.34
C GLY A 15 17.11 7.69 35.95
N SER A 16 16.01 8.44 35.78
CA SER A 16 15.47 8.75 34.45
C SER A 16 16.30 9.79 33.71
N TYR A 17 16.78 10.81 34.42
CA TYR A 17 17.64 11.86 33.89
C TYR A 17 19.02 11.33 33.48
N GLU A 18 19.62 10.46 34.30
CA GLU A 18 20.89 9.82 33.98
C GLU A 18 20.83 9.05 32.66
N ARG A 19 19.72 8.33 32.43
CA ARG A 19 19.49 7.52 31.21
C ARG A 19 19.13 8.33 29.97
N ARG A 20 18.30 9.37 30.11
CA ARG A 20 17.74 10.12 28.96
C ARG A 20 18.41 11.47 28.72
N LYS A 21 19.23 11.95 29.67
CA LYS A 21 19.81 13.30 29.72
C LYS A 21 18.78 14.44 29.62
N THR A 22 17.51 14.14 29.88
CA THR A 22 16.41 15.10 29.89
C THR A 22 15.41 14.76 30.98
N ALA A 23 14.85 15.79 31.62
CA ALA A 23 13.75 15.66 32.58
C ALA A 23 12.37 15.65 31.87
N GLU A 24 12.34 15.90 30.57
CA GLU A 24 11.10 15.91 29.81
C GLU A 24 10.50 14.51 29.67
N ARG A 25 9.17 14.46 29.69
CA ARG A 25 8.44 13.23 29.44
C ARG A 25 8.67 12.79 28.00
N LYS A 26 8.96 11.50 27.79
CA LYS A 26 9.02 10.91 26.45
C LYS A 26 7.68 11.15 25.73
N GLY A 27 7.72 11.92 24.65
CA GLY A 27 6.55 12.15 23.80
C GLY A 27 5.94 10.83 23.34
N GLY A 28 4.61 10.73 23.34
CA GLY A 28 3.90 9.54 22.87
C GLY A 28 3.81 8.38 23.87
N SER A 29 3.96 8.61 25.17
CA SER A 29 3.86 7.57 26.22
C SER A 29 2.44 6.97 26.43
N GLY A 30 1.49 7.24 25.54
CA GLY A 30 0.11 6.73 25.60
C GLY A 30 -0.15 5.67 24.54
N ARG A 31 -0.99 4.68 24.85
CA ARG A 31 -1.45 3.69 23.87
C ARG A 31 -2.37 4.38 22.87
N THR A 32 -1.91 4.53 21.62
CA THR A 32 -2.77 5.03 20.54
C THR A 32 -3.84 3.98 20.21
N ALA A 33 -5.11 4.39 20.15
CA ALA A 33 -6.18 3.52 19.70
C ALA A 33 -5.90 3.04 18.26
N GLN A 34 -5.82 1.73 18.06
CA GLN A 34 -5.64 1.13 16.73
C GLN A 34 -7.00 0.69 16.21
N LYS A 35 -7.35 1.10 14.98
CA LYS A 35 -8.62 0.73 14.33
C LYS A 35 -8.63 -0.71 13.77
N LEU A 36 -7.46 -1.31 13.62
CA LEU A 36 -7.29 -2.70 13.18
C LEU A 36 -6.32 -3.39 14.12
N LEU A 37 -6.65 -4.62 14.49
CA LEU A 37 -5.77 -5.56 15.17
C LEU A 37 -4.61 -5.95 14.25
N GLU A 38 -3.52 -6.44 14.84
CA GLU A 38 -2.33 -6.84 14.07
C GLU A 38 -2.64 -7.98 13.08
N LEU A 39 -3.51 -8.92 13.48
CA LEU A 39 -3.98 -9.99 12.58
C LEU A 39 -4.71 -9.43 11.36
N GLU A 40 -5.56 -8.42 11.55
CA GLU A 40 -6.30 -7.79 10.47
C GLU A 40 -5.38 -6.96 9.57
N ARG A 41 -4.36 -6.30 10.13
CA ARG A 41 -3.31 -5.64 9.36
C ARG A 41 -2.54 -6.61 8.47
N ARG A 42 -2.24 -7.83 8.96
CA ARG A 42 -1.63 -8.89 8.13
C ARG A 42 -2.56 -9.35 7.03
N ARG A 43 -3.85 -9.56 7.32
CA ARG A 43 -4.86 -9.91 6.32
C ARG A 43 -5.04 -8.80 5.27
N LEU A 44 -5.01 -7.54 5.68
CA LEU A 44 -5.07 -6.39 4.77
C LEU A 44 -3.86 -6.37 3.84
N LYS A 45 -2.65 -6.59 4.39
CA LYS A 45 -1.43 -6.73 3.60
C LYS A 45 -1.57 -7.85 2.57
N GLN A 46 -1.98 -9.05 2.98
CA GLN A 46 -2.18 -10.19 2.06
C GLN A 46 -3.24 -9.92 0.99
N ALA A 47 -4.26 -9.11 1.31
CA ALA A 47 -5.31 -8.75 0.36
C ALA A 47 -4.83 -7.76 -0.71
N ALA A 48 -3.76 -6.99 -0.46
CA ALA A 48 -3.27 -5.95 -1.37
C ALA A 48 -1.91 -6.28 -2.01
N ASN A 49 -1.05 -7.02 -1.32
CA ASN A 49 0.35 -7.24 -1.71
C ASN A 49 0.45 -8.01 -3.03
N ASN A 50 1.19 -7.45 -3.98
CA ASN A 50 1.40 -8.00 -5.33
C ASN A 50 0.11 -8.31 -6.11
N LYS A 51 -1.01 -7.66 -5.77
CA LYS A 51 -2.27 -7.82 -6.50
C LYS A 51 -2.53 -6.62 -7.41
N LYS A 52 -2.82 -6.90 -8.68
CA LYS A 52 -3.29 -5.90 -9.65
C LYS A 52 -4.77 -5.55 -9.38
N ARG A 53 -5.19 -4.33 -9.72
CA ARG A 53 -6.60 -3.87 -9.73
C ARG A 53 -7.32 -3.89 -8.36
N VAL A 54 -6.58 -3.78 -7.27
CA VAL A 54 -7.18 -3.71 -5.92
C VAL A 54 -7.61 -2.28 -5.60
N SER A 55 -8.88 -2.09 -5.25
CA SER A 55 -9.45 -0.79 -4.88
C SER A 55 -9.44 -0.58 -3.37
N ASP A 56 -8.90 0.56 -2.93
CA ASP A 56 -8.94 1.01 -1.52
C ASP A 56 -10.35 1.00 -0.95
N ARG A 57 -11.37 1.34 -1.76
CA ARG A 57 -12.76 1.37 -1.32
C ARG A 57 -13.28 -0.04 -1.04
N LYS A 58 -12.92 -1.02 -1.87
CA LYS A 58 -13.30 -2.43 -1.67
C LYS A 58 -12.61 -2.99 -0.42
N LEU A 59 -11.33 -2.67 -0.21
CA LEU A 59 -10.62 -3.04 1.01
C LEU A 59 -11.23 -2.36 2.26
N ALA A 60 -11.53 -1.07 2.17
CA ALA A 60 -12.16 -0.30 3.24
C ALA A 60 -13.49 -0.93 3.70
N ALA A 61 -14.36 -1.29 2.75
CA ALA A 61 -15.61 -1.99 3.04
C ALA A 61 -15.36 -3.37 3.67
N LYS A 62 -14.40 -4.15 3.13
CA LYS A 62 -14.08 -5.50 3.63
C LYS A 62 -13.55 -5.49 5.08
N PHE A 63 -12.78 -4.47 5.45
CA PHE A 63 -12.14 -4.36 6.76
C PHE A 63 -12.85 -3.35 7.68
N ASN A 64 -14.03 -2.86 7.28
CA ASN A 64 -14.82 -1.87 8.02
C ASN A 64 -14.00 -0.65 8.53
N VAL A 65 -13.17 -0.09 7.66
CA VAL A 65 -12.31 1.06 7.96
C VAL A 65 -12.41 2.12 6.89
N SER A 66 -11.96 3.34 7.18
CA SER A 66 -11.94 4.39 6.16
C SER A 66 -10.92 4.08 5.05
N ARG A 67 -11.24 4.51 3.83
CA ARG A 67 -10.33 4.44 2.67
C ARG A 67 -8.96 5.06 2.96
N SER A 68 -8.94 6.21 3.64
CA SER A 68 -7.71 6.91 4.02
C SER A 68 -6.85 6.09 4.98
N TYR A 69 -7.48 5.37 5.90
CA TYR A 69 -6.78 4.52 6.85
C TYR A 69 -6.14 3.31 6.16
N VAL A 70 -6.84 2.66 5.21
CA VAL A 70 -6.27 1.59 4.37
C VAL A 70 -5.00 2.06 3.68
N GLY A 71 -5.05 3.21 3.00
CA GLY A 71 -3.88 3.77 2.31
C GLY A 71 -2.74 4.14 3.26
N LYS A 72 -3.03 4.55 4.50
CA LYS A 72 -2.00 4.79 5.53
C LYS A 72 -1.34 3.48 5.97
N VAL A 73 -2.12 2.44 6.25
CA VAL A 73 -1.61 1.14 6.71
C VAL A 73 -0.77 0.46 5.62
N LEU A 74 -1.26 0.42 4.37
CA LEU A 74 -0.54 -0.20 3.26
C LEU A 74 0.80 0.49 2.97
N ARG A 75 0.83 1.84 3.02
CA ARG A 75 2.08 2.60 2.91
C ARG A 75 3.04 2.31 4.05
N SER A 76 2.56 2.22 5.29
CA SER A 76 3.41 1.89 6.45
C SER A 76 3.99 0.47 6.39
N GLN A 77 3.40 -0.42 5.61
CA GLN A 77 3.84 -1.80 5.41
C GLN A 77 4.65 -2.01 4.12
N ASN A 78 5.03 -0.93 3.44
CA ASN A 78 5.75 -0.94 2.14
C ASN A 78 5.05 -1.79 1.06
N VAL A 79 3.72 -1.82 1.06
CA VAL A 79 2.96 -2.56 0.06
C VAL A 79 2.81 -1.70 -1.19
N LYS A 80 3.41 -2.16 -2.28
CA LYS A 80 3.13 -1.64 -3.63
C LYS A 80 1.87 -2.32 -4.16
N TYR A 81 0.86 -1.53 -4.52
CA TYR A 81 -0.35 -2.03 -5.15
C TYR A 81 -0.86 -1.00 -6.15
N PHE A 82 -1.39 -1.48 -7.27
CA PHE A 82 -1.77 -0.65 -8.40
C PHE A 82 -3.28 -0.71 -8.62
N LYS A 83 -3.88 0.46 -8.77
CA LYS A 83 -5.27 0.57 -9.20
C LYS A 83 -5.34 0.20 -10.68
N GLY A 84 -6.42 -0.47 -11.06
CA GLY A 84 -6.68 -0.69 -12.47
C GLY A 84 -6.95 0.64 -13.14
N GLN A 85 -6.24 0.91 -14.25
CA GLN A 85 -6.59 1.99 -15.15
C GLN A 85 -7.83 1.59 -15.95
N LYS A 86 -8.74 2.54 -16.17
CA LYS A 86 -9.84 2.33 -17.12
C LYS A 86 -9.25 2.38 -18.52
N CYS A 87 -9.45 1.31 -19.28
CA CYS A 87 -9.24 1.34 -20.73
C CYS A 87 -10.47 1.99 -21.37
N PRO A 88 -10.32 2.87 -22.38
CA PRO A 88 -11.46 3.33 -23.17
C PRO A 88 -12.12 2.14 -23.87
N ASP A 89 -13.45 2.09 -23.82
CA ASP A 89 -14.20 1.07 -24.54
C ASP A 89 -14.09 1.34 -26.04
N SER A 90 -13.64 0.35 -26.80
CA SER A 90 -13.58 0.41 -28.25
C SER A 90 -14.98 0.25 -28.84
N THR A 91 -15.37 1.09 -29.80
CA THR A 91 -16.59 0.87 -30.59
C THR A 91 -16.45 -0.35 -31.50
N LEU A 92 -17.58 -0.91 -31.98
CA LEU A 92 -17.59 -2.03 -32.93
C LEU A 92 -16.75 -1.76 -34.20
N GLU A 93 -16.82 -0.54 -34.73
CA GLU A 93 -16.02 -0.09 -35.88
C GLU A 93 -14.51 -0.04 -35.55
N GLN A 94 -14.16 0.43 -34.35
CA GLN A 94 -12.77 0.45 -33.90
C GLN A 94 -12.22 -0.96 -33.74
N GLN A 95 -13.00 -1.90 -33.19
CA GLN A 95 -12.61 -3.31 -33.06
C GLN A 95 -12.38 -3.96 -34.43
N THR A 96 -13.29 -3.74 -35.39
CA THR A 96 -13.13 -4.27 -36.75
C THR A 96 -11.90 -3.70 -37.43
N ARG A 97 -11.63 -2.39 -37.25
CA ARG A 97 -10.43 -1.73 -37.79
C ARG A 97 -9.16 -2.29 -37.14
N GLN A 98 -9.15 -2.49 -35.83
CA GLN A 98 -8.03 -3.11 -35.11
C GLN A 98 -7.75 -4.52 -35.63
N ILE A 99 -8.77 -5.38 -35.74
CA ILE A 99 -8.64 -6.74 -36.27
C ILE A 99 -8.07 -6.72 -37.69
N LYS A 100 -8.56 -5.84 -38.56
CA LYS A 100 -8.07 -5.72 -39.94
C LYS A 100 -6.60 -5.28 -39.98
N CYS A 101 -6.23 -4.31 -39.15
CA CYS A 101 -4.84 -3.85 -39.01
C CYS A 101 -3.93 -4.97 -38.53
N LEU A 102 -4.35 -5.70 -37.49
CA LEU A 102 -3.61 -6.81 -36.90
C LEU A 102 -3.39 -7.95 -37.90
N ARG A 103 -4.42 -8.29 -38.69
CA ARG A 103 -4.30 -9.26 -39.79
C ARG A 103 -3.35 -8.79 -40.89
N SER A 104 -3.38 -7.51 -41.24
CA SER A 104 -2.45 -6.93 -42.23
C SER A 104 -1.01 -6.96 -41.73
N MET A 105 -0.78 -6.62 -40.46
CA MET A 105 0.54 -6.70 -39.83
C MET A 105 1.03 -8.14 -39.78
N ASN A 106 0.20 -9.09 -39.36
CA ASN A 106 0.55 -10.52 -39.30
C ASN A 106 0.91 -11.08 -40.70
N ARG A 107 0.24 -10.62 -41.76
CA ARG A 107 0.56 -11.08 -43.13
C ARG A 107 1.84 -10.48 -43.71
N LYS A 108 2.20 -9.25 -43.33
CA LYS A 108 3.32 -8.51 -43.96
C LYS A 108 4.58 -8.46 -43.11
N LEU A 109 4.44 -8.17 -41.82
CA LEU A 109 5.55 -7.89 -40.89
C LEU A 109 5.93 -9.11 -40.06
N TYR A 110 4.96 -9.98 -39.77
CA TYR A 110 5.16 -11.15 -38.91
C TYR A 110 4.54 -12.44 -39.48
N PRO A 111 4.94 -12.88 -40.69
CA PRO A 111 4.37 -14.09 -41.26
C PRO A 111 4.54 -15.31 -40.34
N PRO A 112 3.63 -16.30 -40.38
CA PRO A 112 3.63 -17.46 -39.47
C PRO A 112 4.90 -18.31 -39.48
N ASN A 113 5.74 -18.16 -40.51
CA ASN A 113 7.02 -18.87 -40.69
C ASN A 113 8.21 -17.90 -40.76
N SER A 114 8.07 -16.69 -40.21
CA SER A 114 9.20 -15.75 -40.11
C SER A 114 10.00 -16.00 -38.85
N ASP A 115 11.31 -15.76 -38.92
CA ASP A 115 12.23 -15.80 -37.76
C ASP A 115 12.01 -14.64 -36.77
N VAL A 116 10.93 -13.86 -36.94
CA VAL A 116 10.64 -12.68 -36.14
C VAL A 116 9.92 -13.10 -34.86
N VAL A 117 10.61 -12.96 -33.73
CA VAL A 117 10.05 -13.22 -32.40
C VAL A 117 9.34 -11.96 -31.91
N ILE A 118 8.00 -12.02 -31.80
CA ILE A 118 7.20 -10.95 -31.19
C ILE A 118 7.28 -11.09 -29.67
N ILE A 119 7.96 -10.15 -29.02
CA ILE A 119 7.94 -10.01 -27.56
C ILE A 119 6.88 -8.96 -27.22
N LEU A 120 5.74 -9.41 -26.70
CA LEU A 120 4.69 -8.55 -26.18
C LEU A 120 5.01 -8.23 -24.72
N ASP A 121 5.39 -6.98 -24.47
CA ASP A 121 5.57 -6.48 -23.12
C ASP A 121 4.20 -6.06 -22.53
N ASP A 122 3.77 -6.72 -21.45
CA ASP A 122 2.56 -6.37 -20.67
C ASP A 122 2.86 -5.25 -19.64
N GLU A 123 4.11 -4.79 -19.54
CA GLU A 123 4.50 -3.72 -18.63
C GLU A 123 4.54 -2.37 -19.37
N SER A 124 3.40 -1.66 -19.38
CA SER A 124 3.30 -0.24 -19.76
C SER A 124 2.37 0.51 -18.81
#